data_AF-A0A4U2ZWU6-F1
#
_entry.id   AF-A0A4U2ZWU6-F1
#
_cell.length_a   1.000
_cell.length_b   1.000
_cell.length_c   1.000
_cell.angle_alpha   90.00
_cell.angle_beta   90.00
_cell.angle_gamma   90.00
#
_symmetry.space_group_name_H-M   'P 1'
#
loop_
_entity.id
_entity.type
_entity.pdbx_description
1 polymer ?
#
loop_
_entity_poly.entity_id
_entity_poly.type
_entity_poly.pdbx_seq_one_letter_code
_entity_poly.pdbx_strand_id
1 'polypeptide(L)'
;MMTVYRSEDLQGINEIANRLQKKAQIQVKIDTGMSRIGLQEEEVKPFLEELNRMEYVEVVGMFTHYSTADEIDKSYTNMQTSLFEKAVNAAKELGIHIPYIHSSNSAGSMEISNTFQNMVRVGIGIYGMYPSKEVDHAIVSLQPALSLKSKVAHIKHAKKNRGVSYGNTYVTTG
;
A
#
# COMPACT_ATOMS: atom_id res chain seq x y z
N MET A 1 -0.79 -11.16 12.46
CA MET A 1 -1.33 -9.80 12.41
C MET A 1 -2.27 -9.71 11.21
N MET A 2 -3.51 -9.28 11.41
CA MET A 2 -4.54 -9.22 10.36
C MET A 2 -4.95 -7.78 10.09
N THR A 3 -5.32 -7.45 8.85
CA THR A 3 -5.93 -6.17 8.52
C THR A 3 -7.44 -6.27 8.71
N VAL A 4 -8.03 -5.33 9.44
CA VAL A 4 -9.47 -5.31 9.75
C VAL A 4 -10.05 -3.93 9.46
N TYR A 5 -11.23 -3.90 8.86
CA TYR A 5 -11.98 -2.69 8.51
C TYR A 5 -13.49 -2.98 8.36
N ARG A 6 -13.97 -4.08 8.94
CA ARG A 6 -15.38 -4.48 8.96
C ARG A 6 -15.74 -4.94 10.36
N SER A 7 -16.89 -4.51 10.86
CA SER A 7 -17.35 -4.85 12.21
C SER A 7 -17.56 -6.35 12.38
N GLU A 8 -18.06 -7.04 11.36
CA GLU A 8 -18.29 -8.49 11.40
C GLU A 8 -16.97 -9.27 11.59
N ASP A 9 -15.91 -8.82 10.91
CA ASP A 9 -14.58 -9.43 11.07
C ASP A 9 -14.03 -9.17 12.47
N LEU A 10 -14.17 -7.94 12.99
CA LEU A 10 -13.74 -7.57 14.33
C LEU A 10 -14.42 -8.44 15.40
N GLN A 11 -15.74 -8.61 15.30
CA GLN A 11 -16.53 -9.44 16.21
C GLN A 11 -16.10 -10.91 16.12
N GLY A 12 -16.02 -11.48 14.91
CA GLY A 12 -15.61 -12.86 14.71
C GLY A 12 -14.19 -13.14 15.21
N ILE A 13 -13.26 -12.20 15.00
CA ILE A 13 -11.90 -12.28 15.54
C ILE A 13 -11.92 -12.28 17.06
N ASN A 14 -12.67 -11.36 17.69
CA ASN A 14 -12.75 -11.28 19.15
C ASN A 14 -13.34 -12.57 19.75
N GLU A 15 -14.38 -13.15 19.14
CA GLU A 15 -14.97 -14.42 19.59
C GLU A 15 -13.99 -15.58 19.52
N ILE A 16 -13.28 -15.73 18.39
CA ILE A 16 -12.29 -16.81 18.21
C ILE A 16 -11.10 -16.59 19.16
N ALA A 17 -10.63 -15.36 19.30
CA ALA A 17 -9.55 -14.98 20.21
C ALA A 17 -9.91 -15.27 21.67
N ASN A 18 -11.17 -15.03 22.07
CA ASN A 18 -11.71 -15.42 23.36
C ASN A 18 -11.72 -16.94 23.54
N ARG A 19 -12.23 -17.71 22.57
CA ARG A 19 -12.22 -19.19 22.65
C ARG A 19 -10.81 -19.77 22.79
N LEU A 20 -9.83 -19.14 22.14
CA LEU A 20 -8.42 -19.52 22.20
C LEU A 20 -7.68 -18.94 23.42
N GLN A 21 -8.34 -18.09 24.22
CA GLN A 21 -7.75 -17.38 25.35
C GLN A 21 -6.45 -16.65 24.96
N LYS A 22 -6.44 -16.06 23.77
CA LYS A 22 -5.25 -15.38 23.21
C LYS A 22 -5.67 -14.13 22.46
N LYS A 23 -5.07 -12.98 22.81
CA LYS A 23 -5.33 -11.72 22.10
C LYS A 23 -4.92 -11.80 20.64
N ALA A 24 -5.82 -11.39 19.75
CA ALA A 24 -5.56 -11.29 18.32
C ALA A 24 -5.01 -9.90 17.99
N GLN A 25 -3.85 -9.87 17.33
CA GLN A 25 -3.23 -8.63 16.88
C GLN A 25 -3.76 -8.20 15.51
N ILE A 26 -4.30 -6.99 15.44
CA ILE A 26 -4.89 -6.44 14.23
C ILE A 26 -4.29 -5.09 13.85
N GLN A 27 -4.40 -4.74 12.58
CA GLN A 27 -4.23 -3.38 12.10
C GLN A 27 -5.51 -2.86 11.46
N VAL A 28 -5.86 -1.62 11.79
CA VAL A 28 -7.05 -0.97 11.25
C VAL A 28 -6.70 -0.28 9.93
N LYS A 29 -7.44 -0.60 8.87
CA LYS A 29 -7.29 0.04 7.56
C LYS A 29 -8.29 1.18 7.41
N ILE A 30 -7.78 2.38 7.13
CA ILE A 30 -8.58 3.56 6.80
C ILE A 30 -8.52 3.78 5.29
N ASP A 31 -9.66 4.01 4.66
CA ASP A 31 -9.72 4.51 3.29
C ASP A 31 -9.78 6.03 3.32
N THR A 32 -8.73 6.66 2.81
CA THR A 32 -8.64 8.13 2.74
C THR A 32 -8.75 8.65 1.32
N GLY A 33 -9.28 7.85 0.39
CA GLY A 33 -9.45 8.22 -1.02
C GLY A 33 -8.78 7.28 -2.02
N MET A 34 -8.36 6.08 -1.60
CA MET A 34 -7.97 5.05 -2.58
C MET A 34 -9.20 4.31 -3.11
N SER A 35 -10.31 4.31 -2.36
CA SER A 35 -11.58 3.71 -2.75
C SER A 35 -11.44 2.23 -3.12
N ARG A 36 -10.68 1.49 -2.31
CA ARG A 36 -10.39 0.06 -2.53
C ARG A 36 -10.84 -0.80 -1.37
N ILE A 37 -10.25 -0.56 -0.20
CA ILE A 37 -10.59 -1.20 1.08
C ILE A 37 -10.24 -0.25 2.22
N GLY A 38 -10.96 -0.38 3.32
CA GLY A 38 -10.78 0.43 4.52
C GLY A 38 -12.07 1.10 4.94
N LEU A 39 -12.06 1.62 6.17
CA LEU A 39 -13.14 2.42 6.74
C LEU A 39 -13.16 3.81 6.08
N GLN A 40 -14.33 4.25 5.64
CA GLN A 40 -14.59 5.64 5.27
C GLN A 40 -14.58 6.54 6.51
N GLU A 41 -14.47 7.86 6.32
CA GLU A 41 -14.32 8.84 7.41
C GLU A 41 -15.43 8.71 8.46
N GLU A 42 -16.68 8.55 8.02
CA GLU A 42 -17.86 8.38 8.88
C GLU A 42 -17.89 7.05 9.64
N GLU A 43 -17.19 6.02 9.16
CA GLU A 43 -17.14 4.68 9.76
C GLU A 43 -16.04 4.56 10.81
N VAL A 44 -15.01 5.41 10.76
CA VAL A 44 -13.83 5.33 11.65
C VAL A 44 -14.21 5.38 13.11
N LYS A 45 -14.95 6.41 13.53
CA LYS A 45 -15.28 6.60 14.95
C LYS A 45 -16.18 5.49 15.49
N PRO A 46 -17.30 5.11 14.84
CA PRO A 46 -18.12 3.97 15.27
C PRO A 46 -17.33 2.67 15.39
N PHE A 47 -16.45 2.38 14.42
CA PHE A 47 -15.62 1.17 14.43
C PHE A 47 -14.62 1.18 15.60
N LEU A 48 -13.97 2.32 15.87
CA LEU A 48 -13.03 2.45 16.98
C LEU A 48 -13.72 2.34 18.35
N GLU A 49 -14.93 2.89 18.49
CA GLU A 49 -15.74 2.74 19.70
C GLU A 49 -16.14 1.28 19.95
N GLU A 50 -16.48 0.53 18.89
CA GLU A 50 -16.73 -0.91 18.97
C GLU A 50 -15.46 -1.67 19.37
N LEU A 51 -14.35 -1.37 18.70
CA LEU A 51 -13.06 -1.97 18.96
C LEU A 51 -12.58 -1.76 20.40
N ASN A 52 -12.81 -0.59 20.98
CA ASN A 52 -12.43 -0.30 22.36
C ASN A 52 -13.17 -1.16 23.40
N ARG A 53 -14.29 -1.79 23.01
CA ARG A 53 -15.05 -2.73 23.85
C ARG A 53 -14.57 -4.18 23.72
N MET A 54 -13.61 -4.47 22.83
CA MET A 54 -13.13 -5.83 22.56
C MET A 54 -11.95 -6.20 23.48
N GLU A 55 -12.16 -7.15 24.39
CA GLU A 55 -11.14 -7.56 25.36
C GLU A 55 -10.02 -8.43 24.75
N TYR A 56 -10.34 -9.19 23.69
CA TYR A 56 -9.43 -10.16 23.07
C TYR A 56 -8.82 -9.68 21.75
N VAL A 57 -8.92 -8.38 21.48
CA VAL A 57 -8.32 -7.73 20.32
C VAL A 57 -7.28 -6.72 20.79
N GLU A 58 -6.12 -6.73 20.14
CA GLU A 58 -5.06 -5.76 20.35
C GLU A 58 -4.78 -5.02 19.03
N VAL A 59 -4.95 -3.70 19.03
CA VAL A 59 -4.59 -2.87 17.88
C VAL A 59 -3.10 -2.61 17.92
N VAL A 60 -2.38 -3.22 16.99
CA VAL A 60 -0.94 -3.00 16.84
C VAL A 60 -0.62 -1.95 15.79
N GLY A 61 -1.58 -1.58 14.94
CA GLY A 61 -1.34 -0.53 13.97
C GLY A 61 -2.58 0.04 13.29
N MET A 62 -2.39 1.16 12.62
CA MET A 62 -3.40 1.82 11.79
C MET A 62 -2.72 2.36 10.54
N PHE A 63 -3.38 2.22 9.39
CA PHE A 63 -2.78 2.59 8.12
C PHE A 63 -3.77 3.00 7.04
N THR A 64 -3.30 3.87 6.13
CA THR A 64 -3.93 4.12 4.82
C THR A 64 -2.96 3.77 3.69
N HIS A 65 -3.34 4.00 2.43
CA HIS A 65 -2.46 3.90 1.27
C HIS A 65 -2.72 5.04 0.31
N TYR A 66 -1.66 5.73 -0.09
CA TYR A 66 -1.76 6.82 -1.06
C TYR A 66 -2.05 6.30 -2.46
N SER A 67 -2.91 7.00 -3.20
CA SER A 67 -3.30 6.67 -4.56
C SER A 67 -2.43 7.33 -5.63
N THR A 68 -1.93 8.55 -5.36
CA THR A 68 -1.18 9.37 -6.33
C THR A 68 0.14 9.91 -5.77
N ALA A 69 0.72 9.22 -4.77
CA ALA A 69 1.97 9.68 -4.15
C ALA A 69 3.15 9.70 -5.12
N ASP A 70 3.03 9.06 -6.28
CA ASP A 70 4.02 8.99 -7.35
C ASP A 70 3.80 10.00 -8.49
N GLU A 71 2.81 10.89 -8.39
CA GLU A 71 2.54 11.96 -9.37
C GLU A 71 3.18 13.29 -8.95
N ILE A 72 3.47 14.20 -9.89
CA ILE A 72 4.02 15.54 -9.58
C ILE A 72 3.08 16.32 -8.65
N ASP A 73 1.77 16.28 -8.90
CA ASP A 73 0.79 16.96 -8.06
C ASP A 73 0.52 16.17 -6.77
N LYS A 74 1.01 16.69 -5.64
CA LYS A 74 0.81 16.08 -4.32
C LYS A 74 -0.49 16.52 -3.63
N SER A 75 -1.34 17.32 -4.26
CA SER A 75 -2.58 17.86 -3.68
C SER A 75 -3.47 16.75 -3.09
N TYR A 76 -3.72 15.69 -3.86
CA TYR A 76 -4.54 14.56 -3.41
C TYR A 76 -3.87 13.79 -2.28
N THR A 77 -2.58 13.47 -2.40
CA THR A 77 -1.82 12.77 -1.35
C THR A 77 -1.80 13.56 -0.03
N ASN A 78 -1.71 14.89 -0.10
CA ASN A 78 -1.79 15.77 1.09
C ASN A 78 -3.19 15.72 1.72
N MET A 79 -4.26 15.75 0.92
CA MET A 79 -5.63 15.55 1.41
C MET A 79 -5.77 14.19 2.11
N GLN A 80 -5.29 13.11 1.48
CA GLN A 80 -5.29 11.77 2.07
C GLN A 80 -4.52 11.71 3.40
N THR A 81 -3.42 12.47 3.51
CA THR A 81 -2.60 12.58 4.72
C THR A 81 -3.37 13.26 5.85
N SER A 82 -4.05 14.37 5.57
CA SER A 82 -4.88 15.08 6.54
C SER A 82 -6.05 14.23 7.03
N LEU A 83 -6.75 13.51 6.14
CA LEU A 83 -7.81 12.58 6.53
C LEU A 83 -7.29 11.44 7.42
N PHE A 84 -6.10 10.92 7.09
CA PHE A 84 -5.50 9.85 7.90
C PHE A 84 -5.09 10.34 9.29
N GLU A 85 -4.52 11.54 9.39
CA GLU A 85 -4.18 12.16 10.66
C GLU A 85 -5.41 12.37 11.55
N LYS A 86 -6.55 12.80 10.97
CA LYS A 86 -7.84 12.89 11.69
C LYS A 86 -8.26 11.54 12.27
N ALA A 87 -8.20 10.47 11.47
CA ALA A 87 -8.55 9.12 11.93
C ALA A 87 -7.65 8.63 13.09
N VAL A 88 -6.34 8.91 13.00
CA VAL A 88 -5.38 8.62 14.08
C VAL A 88 -5.71 9.41 15.35
N ASN A 89 -6.07 10.69 15.22
CA ASN A 89 -6.43 11.52 16.36
C ASN A 89 -7.75 11.07 17.01
N ALA A 90 -8.74 10.60 16.24
CA ALA A 90 -9.96 10.00 16.78
C ALA A 90 -9.66 8.76 17.66
N ALA A 91 -8.69 7.93 17.28
CA ALA A 91 -8.25 6.81 18.11
C ALA A 91 -7.58 7.27 19.42
N LYS A 92 -6.75 8.33 19.35
CA LYS A 92 -6.11 8.92 20.55
C LYS A 92 -7.15 9.50 21.51
N GLU A 93 -8.17 10.18 21.01
CA GLU A 93 -9.28 10.73 21.80
C GLU A 93 -10.06 9.64 22.54
N LEU A 94 -10.18 8.44 21.95
CA LEU A 94 -10.78 7.26 22.57
C LEU A 94 -9.84 6.51 23.53
N GLY A 95 -8.60 6.99 23.71
CA GLY A 95 -7.59 6.36 24.56
C GLY A 95 -6.96 5.11 23.95
N ILE A 96 -7.14 4.86 22.65
CA ILE A 96 -6.58 3.69 21.96
C ILE A 96 -5.12 3.99 21.60
N HIS A 97 -4.19 3.28 22.24
CA HIS A 97 -2.77 3.34 21.89
C HIS A 97 -2.51 2.54 20.61
N ILE A 98 -1.92 3.17 19.59
CA ILE A 98 -1.59 2.55 18.30
C ILE A 98 -0.06 2.58 18.13
N PRO A 99 0.63 1.44 18.31
CA PRO A 99 2.09 1.38 18.22
C PRO A 99 2.63 1.71 16.83
N TYR A 100 1.99 1.26 15.75
CA TYR A 100 2.47 1.48 14.38
C TYR A 100 1.48 2.29 13.54
N ILE A 101 1.91 3.46 13.07
CA ILE A 101 1.12 4.35 12.22
C ILE A 101 1.88 4.55 10.92
N HIS A 102 1.25 4.22 9.78
CA HIS A 102 1.95 4.18 8.50
C HIS A 102 1.02 4.42 7.30
N SER A 103 1.40 5.28 6.36
CA SER A 103 0.69 5.45 5.08
C SER A 103 1.59 5.26 3.87
N SER A 104 2.85 5.68 3.98
CA SER A 104 3.81 5.79 2.90
C SER A 104 4.11 4.44 2.22
N ASN A 105 3.82 4.36 0.92
CA ASN A 105 4.38 3.38 0.00
C ASN A 105 5.78 3.83 -0.47
N SER A 106 6.36 3.21 -1.51
CA SER A 106 7.68 3.64 -2.02
C SER A 106 7.71 5.14 -2.37
N ALA A 107 6.72 5.65 -3.11
CA ALA A 107 6.66 7.06 -3.49
C ALA A 107 6.45 7.96 -2.26
N GLY A 108 5.49 7.61 -1.40
CA GLY A 108 5.24 8.33 -0.15
C GLY A 108 6.44 8.34 0.80
N SER A 109 7.31 7.33 0.75
CA SER A 109 8.53 7.31 1.58
C SER A 109 9.65 8.19 1.05
N MET A 110 9.60 8.52 -0.25
CA MET A 110 10.58 9.40 -0.90
C MET A 110 10.17 10.86 -0.74
N GLU A 111 8.90 11.19 -1.00
CA GLU A 111 8.51 12.59 -1.26
C GLU A 111 7.56 13.20 -0.23
N ILE A 112 6.94 12.39 0.63
CA ILE A 112 5.94 12.89 1.59
C ILE A 112 6.54 12.94 2.99
N SER A 113 6.64 14.15 3.53
CA SER A 113 7.07 14.37 4.91
C SER A 113 5.92 14.07 5.87
N ASN A 114 6.01 12.94 6.57
CA ASN A 114 5.03 12.51 7.58
C ASN A 114 5.66 12.55 8.97
N THR A 115 5.14 13.40 9.86
CA THR A 115 5.71 13.60 11.22
C THR A 115 4.99 12.82 12.32
N PHE A 116 3.75 12.39 12.10
CA PHE A 116 2.95 11.62 13.06
C PHE A 116 3.02 10.10 12.86
N GLN A 117 3.79 9.65 11.87
CA GLN A 117 3.94 8.25 11.47
C GLN A 117 5.29 7.72 11.91
N ASN A 118 5.40 6.40 12.07
CA ASN A 118 6.63 5.77 12.57
C ASN A 118 7.05 4.51 11.79
N MET A 119 6.37 4.21 10.68
CA MET A 119 6.75 3.13 9.78
C MET A 119 6.38 3.48 8.33
N VAL A 120 7.17 2.96 7.39
CA VAL A 120 6.91 3.07 5.94
C VAL A 120 6.80 1.66 5.32
N ARG A 121 6.08 1.53 4.21
CA ARG A 121 5.89 0.27 3.47
C ARG A 121 6.48 0.37 2.06
N VAL A 122 7.81 0.30 1.97
CA VAL A 122 8.52 0.33 0.69
C VAL A 122 8.31 -1.00 -0.05
N GLY A 123 7.84 -0.91 -1.29
CA GLY A 123 7.60 -2.07 -2.16
C GLY A 123 8.54 -2.05 -3.36
N ILE A 124 8.12 -1.41 -4.45
CA ILE A 124 8.89 -1.34 -5.70
C ILE A 124 10.32 -0.80 -5.53
N GLY A 125 10.54 0.09 -4.56
CA GLY A 125 11.85 0.65 -4.26
C GLY A 125 12.85 -0.39 -3.71
N ILE A 126 12.37 -1.44 -3.02
CA ILE A 126 13.24 -2.56 -2.56
C ILE A 126 13.86 -3.30 -3.75
N TYR A 127 13.17 -3.34 -4.89
CA TYR A 127 13.68 -3.96 -6.11
C TYR A 127 14.53 -3.02 -6.96
N GLY A 128 14.84 -1.83 -6.44
CA GLY A 128 15.66 -0.85 -7.13
C GLY A 128 14.95 -0.11 -8.26
N MET A 129 13.62 -0.08 -8.21
CA MET A 129 12.79 0.51 -9.25
C MET A 129 12.03 1.70 -8.68
N TYR A 130 12.07 2.84 -9.38
CA TYR A 130 11.27 4.00 -9.02
C TYR A 130 9.77 3.71 -9.27
N PRO A 131 8.88 4.22 -8.41
CA PRO A 131 7.44 4.04 -8.58
C PRO A 131 6.90 4.72 -9.85
N SER A 132 7.48 5.84 -10.26
CA SER A 132 7.15 6.53 -11.51
C SER A 132 8.37 7.30 -12.06
N LYS A 133 8.20 7.94 -13.22
CA LYS A 133 9.18 8.92 -13.75
C LYS A 133 9.04 10.31 -13.12
N GLU A 134 7.96 10.54 -12.40
CA GLU A 134 7.56 11.85 -11.86
C GLU A 134 8.10 12.11 -10.46
N VAL A 135 8.37 11.05 -9.69
CA VAL A 135 9.05 11.19 -8.41
C VAL A 135 10.47 11.73 -8.59
N ASP A 136 10.98 12.47 -7.60
CA ASP A 136 12.36 12.97 -7.64
C ASP A 136 13.38 11.84 -7.42
N HIS A 137 14.11 11.48 -8.48
CA HIS A 137 15.15 10.44 -8.47
C HIS A 137 16.43 10.90 -7.76
N ALA A 138 16.59 12.19 -7.44
CA ALA A 138 17.73 12.68 -6.68
C ALA A 138 17.61 12.38 -5.17
N ILE A 139 16.40 12.11 -4.67
CA ILE A 139 16.16 11.83 -3.25
C ILE A 139 16.87 10.56 -2.78
N VAL A 140 16.87 9.51 -3.60
CA VAL A 140 17.51 8.23 -3.29
C VAL A 140 17.99 7.55 -4.55
N SER A 141 19.23 7.05 -4.54
CA SER A 141 19.76 6.26 -5.65
C SER A 141 19.31 4.80 -5.54
N LEU A 142 18.47 4.37 -6.48
CA LEU A 142 17.99 2.99 -6.58
C LEU A 142 18.75 2.17 -7.64
N GLN A 143 19.03 0.90 -7.34
CA GLN A 143 19.74 -0.02 -8.24
C GLN A 143 18.88 -1.24 -8.56
N PRO A 144 18.46 -1.46 -9.83
CA PRO A 144 17.60 -2.58 -10.20
C PRO A 144 18.17 -3.94 -9.76
N ALA A 145 17.38 -4.69 -8.98
CA ALA A 145 17.81 -5.96 -8.40
C ALA A 145 17.68 -7.15 -9.37
N LEU A 146 16.87 -7.02 -10.43
CA LEU A 146 16.53 -8.11 -11.35
C LEU A 146 17.15 -7.89 -12.72
N SER A 147 17.77 -8.95 -13.27
CA SER A 147 18.15 -9.01 -14.69
C SER A 147 17.56 -10.27 -15.34
N LEU A 148 16.98 -10.11 -16.53
CA LEU A 148 16.48 -11.22 -17.36
C LEU A 148 17.44 -11.45 -18.53
N LYS A 149 17.91 -12.68 -18.70
CA LYS A 149 18.91 -13.04 -19.72
C LYS A 149 18.42 -14.24 -20.54
N SER A 150 18.81 -14.28 -21.81
CA SER A 150 18.57 -15.41 -22.72
C SER A 150 19.78 -15.62 -23.63
N LYS A 151 19.73 -16.65 -24.48
CA LYS A 151 20.79 -16.96 -25.47
C LYS A 151 20.20 -16.99 -26.87
N VAL A 152 20.95 -16.47 -27.85
CA VAL A 152 20.57 -16.59 -29.26
C VAL A 152 20.63 -18.06 -29.65
N ALA A 153 19.47 -18.64 -29.95
CA ALA A 153 19.37 -20.04 -30.33
C ALA A 153 19.64 -20.28 -31.83
N HIS A 154 19.34 -19.29 -32.69
CA HIS A 154 19.50 -19.42 -34.13
C HIS A 154 19.59 -18.05 -34.82
N ILE A 155 20.44 -17.94 -35.83
CA ILE A 155 20.59 -16.75 -36.68
C ILE A 155 20.38 -17.18 -38.13
N LYS A 156 19.55 -16.44 -38.86
CA LYS A 156 19.32 -16.63 -40.30
C LYS A 156 19.00 -15.32 -41.01
N HIS A 157 19.30 -15.26 -42.31
CA HIS A 157 18.86 -14.18 -43.19
C HIS A 157 17.49 -14.49 -43.78
N ALA A 158 16.54 -13.58 -43.61
CA ALA A 158 15.21 -13.67 -44.23
C ALA A 158 15.14 -12.78 -45.47
N LYS A 159 14.54 -13.28 -46.55
CA LYS A 159 14.30 -12.50 -47.78
C LYS A 159 13.27 -11.40 -47.51
N LYS A 160 13.25 -10.36 -48.35
CA LYS A 160 12.20 -9.32 -48.40
C LYS A 160 10.81 -9.94 -48.58
N ASN A 161 9.79 -9.30 -48.00
CA ASN A 161 8.38 -9.69 -48.03
C ASN A 161 8.08 -11.05 -47.38
N ARG A 162 8.84 -11.44 -46.34
CA ARG A 162 8.61 -12.68 -45.59
C ARG A 162 7.95 -12.37 -44.24
N GLY A 163 6.87 -13.08 -43.94
CA GLY A 163 6.22 -13.01 -42.63
C GLY A 163 7.09 -13.63 -41.52
N VAL A 164 7.07 -13.01 -40.34
CA VAL A 164 7.78 -13.45 -39.14
C VAL A 164 6.77 -13.80 -38.05
N SER A 165 6.96 -14.98 -37.44
CA SER A 165 6.08 -15.55 -36.41
C SER A 165 4.67 -15.89 -36.91
N TYR A 166 3.82 -16.38 -36.01
CA TYR A 166 2.42 -16.67 -36.30
C TYR A 166 1.66 -15.42 -36.74
N GLY A 167 0.72 -15.59 -37.67
CA GLY A 167 -0.12 -14.51 -38.19
C GLY A 167 0.58 -13.51 -39.12
N ASN A 168 1.91 -13.60 -39.30
CA ASN A 168 2.70 -12.71 -40.17
C ASN A 168 2.48 -11.22 -39.87
N THR A 169 2.31 -10.84 -38.60
CA THR A 169 2.07 -9.44 -38.19
C THR A 169 3.28 -8.53 -38.41
N TYR A 170 4.47 -9.12 -38.57
CA TYR A 170 5.67 -8.46 -39.05
C TYR A 170 6.09 -9.06 -40.39
N VAL A 171 6.42 -8.20 -41.36
CA VAL A 171 6.90 -8.59 -42.70
C VAL A 171 8.22 -7.89 -42.98
N THR A 172 9.23 -8.66 -43.40
CA THR A 172 10.58 -8.14 -43.68
C THR A 172 10.58 -7.16 -44.86
N THR A 173 11.32 -6.06 -44.73
CA THR A 173 11.40 -4.99 -45.75
C THR A 173 12.61 -5.08 -46.69
N GLY A 174 13.60 -5.90 -46.35
CA GLY A 174 14.91 -5.94 -47.00
C GLY A 174 15.96 -5.23 -46.17
#